data_AF-A0A437MSE2-F1
#
_entry.id   AF-A0A437MSE2-F1
#
_cell.length_a   1.000
_cell.length_b   1.000
_cell.length_c   1.000
_cell.angle_alpha   90.00
_cell.angle_beta   90.00
_cell.angle_gamma   90.00
#
_symmetry.space_group_name_H-M   'P 1'
#
loop_
_entity.id
_entity.type
_entity.pdbx_description
1 polymer ?
#
loop_
_entity_poly.entity_id
_entity_poly.type
_entity_poly.pdbx_seq_one_letter_code
_entity_poly.pdbx_strand_id
1 'polypeptide(L)'
;MKDIGILLLGLLVFQTSWGQSKICGCPDDKSIIESPANCKIVSLQNGSKLYYQFNCDSVWLTLENNKGLKKIIYSMTGEMFRELYGINYRIGYQLAKEYNKYLLFRTGCPANGRCNFVVINKLNGKKVLELGELIYDHSTNKFYPFVIYFANHDNPRQIVIHYLDTAKKYVFSVSSISIEGNFPEYEFDEVSVKNNRLILRKNKKVIAINILKYHS
;
A
#
# COMPACT_ATOMS: atom_id res chain seq x y z
N MET A 1 50.67 13.27 52.18
CA MET A 1 49.81 13.76 51.08
C MET A 1 49.08 12.54 50.56
N LYS A 2 47.74 12.55 50.66
CA LYS A 2 46.89 11.37 50.43
C LYS A 2 46.63 11.17 48.95
N ASP A 3 46.69 9.90 48.56
CA ASP A 3 46.39 9.35 47.24
C ASP A 3 45.01 9.77 46.72
N ILE A 4 44.94 10.14 45.44
CA ILE A 4 43.69 10.19 44.68
C ILE A 4 43.94 9.42 43.37
N GLY A 5 43.68 8.13 43.45
CA GLY A 5 43.41 7.30 42.29
C GLY A 5 41.99 7.59 41.80
N ILE A 6 41.87 8.03 40.54
CA ILE A 6 40.61 7.98 39.80
C ILE A 6 40.84 6.99 38.67
N LEU A 7 40.48 5.74 38.96
CA LEU A 7 40.34 4.69 37.96
C LEU A 7 39.21 5.13 37.02
N LEU A 8 39.55 5.45 35.77
CA LEU A 8 38.58 5.62 34.69
C LEU A 8 37.85 4.28 34.50
N LEU A 9 36.65 4.17 35.05
CA LEU A 9 35.68 3.15 34.66
C LEU A 9 35.28 3.42 33.20
N GLY A 10 35.97 2.75 32.29
CA GLY A 10 35.52 2.56 30.91
C GLY A 10 34.22 1.77 30.93
N LEU A 11 33.09 2.50 30.99
CA LEU A 11 31.78 1.98 30.64
C LEU A 11 31.83 1.60 29.16
N LEU A 12 32.23 0.36 28.89
CA LEU A 12 31.88 -0.40 27.70
C LEU A 12 30.36 -0.45 27.67
N VAL A 13 29.76 0.59 27.09
CA VAL A 13 28.42 0.50 26.53
C VAL A 13 28.55 -0.52 25.42
N PHE A 14 28.35 -1.80 25.78
CA PHE A 14 27.89 -2.81 24.85
C PHE A 14 26.61 -2.23 24.28
N GLN A 15 26.75 -1.49 23.18
CA GLN A 15 25.71 -1.35 22.19
C GLN A 15 25.49 -2.78 21.72
N THR A 16 24.65 -3.49 22.47
CA THR A 16 23.88 -4.58 21.92
C THR A 16 23.13 -3.89 20.79
N SER A 17 23.68 -3.97 19.59
CA SER A 17 22.91 -3.89 18.38
C SER A 17 21.96 -5.07 18.49
N TRP A 18 20.80 -4.84 19.12
CA TRP A 18 19.65 -5.72 19.03
C TRP A 18 19.28 -5.71 17.55
N GLY A 19 20.00 -6.53 16.77
CA GLY A 19 19.54 -7.01 15.48
C GLY A 19 18.25 -7.73 15.77
N GLN A 20 17.13 -7.00 15.68
CA GLN A 20 15.80 -7.56 15.85
C GLN A 20 15.73 -8.83 15.01
N SER A 21 15.44 -9.96 15.68
CA SER A 21 15.36 -11.26 15.05
C SER A 21 14.41 -11.19 13.85
N LYS A 22 14.88 -11.60 12.68
CA LYS A 22 14.03 -11.82 11.52
C LYS A 22 13.25 -13.11 11.78
N ILE A 23 12.02 -13.04 12.29
CA ILE A 23 11.20 -14.26 12.39
C ILE A 23 9.96 -14.12 11.52
N CYS A 24 9.79 -15.20 10.77
CA CYS A 24 9.22 -15.32 9.43
C CYS A 24 8.80 -16.78 9.19
N GLY A 25 8.29 -17.41 10.25
CA GLY A 25 7.89 -18.81 10.24
C GLY A 25 7.54 -19.31 11.64
N CYS A 26 6.45 -20.08 11.74
CA CYS A 26 6.37 -21.14 12.74
C CYS A 26 7.27 -22.29 12.31
N PRO A 27 7.87 -23.06 13.24
CA PRO A 27 8.81 -24.13 12.91
C PRO A 27 8.34 -25.15 11.86
N ASP A 28 7.02 -25.31 11.66
CA ASP A 28 6.45 -26.43 10.88
C ASP A 28 5.65 -26.05 9.62
N ASP A 29 5.57 -24.78 9.21
CA ASP A 29 4.62 -24.38 8.14
C ASP A 29 5.27 -23.64 6.94
N LYS A 30 5.25 -24.31 5.78
CA LYS A 30 5.77 -23.80 4.49
C LYS A 30 4.75 -22.96 3.71
N SER A 31 3.48 -22.93 4.13
CA SER A 31 2.39 -22.31 3.36
C SER A 31 2.53 -20.80 3.18
N ILE A 32 3.23 -20.08 4.07
CA ILE A 32 3.41 -18.61 3.96
C ILE A 32 4.48 -18.18 2.95
N ILE A 33 5.37 -19.08 2.50
CA ILE A 33 6.50 -18.73 1.63
C ILE A 33 6.03 -18.17 0.27
N GLU A 34 4.86 -18.57 -0.20
CA GLU A 34 4.27 -18.10 -1.46
C GLU A 34 3.35 -16.88 -1.30
N SER A 35 3.17 -16.38 -0.08
CA SER A 35 2.27 -15.26 0.20
C SER A 35 2.91 -13.88 -0.02
N PRO A 36 2.10 -12.82 -0.15
CA PRO A 36 2.59 -11.43 -0.02
C PRO A 36 3.29 -11.14 1.33
N ALA A 37 3.02 -11.95 2.35
CA ALA A 37 3.61 -11.88 3.69
C ALA A 37 4.84 -12.81 3.85
N ASN A 38 5.54 -13.17 2.76
CA ASN A 38 6.67 -14.10 2.75
C ASN A 38 8.01 -13.56 3.32
N CYS A 39 7.95 -12.53 4.17
CA CYS A 39 9.14 -11.93 4.79
C CYS A 39 10.23 -11.40 3.88
N LYS A 40 9.97 -11.30 2.56
CA LYS A 40 10.89 -10.64 1.64
C LYS A 40 10.93 -9.16 1.94
N ILE A 41 12.13 -8.61 1.84
CA ILE A 41 12.34 -7.17 1.93
C ILE A 41 12.15 -6.59 0.53
N VAL A 42 11.18 -5.68 0.41
CA VAL A 42 10.97 -4.85 -0.78
C VAL A 42 11.74 -3.55 -0.57
N SER A 43 12.70 -3.27 -1.46
CA SER A 43 13.42 -2.00 -1.46
C SER A 43 12.63 -0.98 -2.29
N LEU A 44 12.35 0.17 -1.68
CA LEU A 44 11.61 1.27 -2.29
C LEU A 44 12.58 2.24 -2.99
N GLN A 45 12.10 3.02 -3.95
CA GLN A 45 12.92 3.92 -4.79
C GLN A 45 13.70 4.97 -3.98
N ASN A 46 13.20 5.37 -2.81
CA ASN A 46 13.86 6.33 -1.93
C ASN A 46 14.84 5.70 -0.92
N GLY A 47 15.11 4.40 -1.03
CA GLY A 47 15.96 3.64 -0.11
C GLY A 47 15.25 3.18 1.17
N SER A 48 13.96 3.49 1.35
CA SER A 48 13.15 2.86 2.39
C SER A 48 12.98 1.36 2.11
N LYS A 49 12.67 0.58 3.13
CA LYS A 49 12.39 -0.86 3.03
C LYS A 49 11.00 -1.17 3.56
N LEU A 50 10.33 -2.09 2.90
CA LEU A 50 9.05 -2.62 3.31
C LEU A 50 9.19 -4.13 3.49
N TYR A 51 8.81 -4.65 4.65
CA TYR A 51 8.93 -6.10 4.89
C TYR A 51 7.89 -6.57 5.90
N TYR A 52 7.35 -7.75 5.62
CA TYR A 52 6.55 -8.49 6.57
C TYR A 52 7.43 -9.20 7.59
N GLN A 53 6.89 -9.40 8.78
CA GLN A 53 7.40 -10.28 9.82
C GLN A 53 6.21 -11.01 10.43
N PHE A 54 6.42 -12.23 10.90
CA PHE A 54 5.36 -12.99 11.55
C PHE A 54 5.91 -14.07 12.49
N ASN A 55 5.11 -14.41 13.49
CA ASN A 55 5.26 -15.56 14.35
C ASN A 55 3.95 -16.38 14.32
N CYS A 56 3.76 -17.32 15.24
CA CYS A 56 2.56 -18.18 15.25
C CYS A 56 1.26 -17.49 15.67
N ASP A 57 1.35 -16.29 16.20
CA ASP A 57 0.20 -15.57 16.74
C ASP A 57 -0.02 -14.23 16.04
N SER A 58 0.88 -13.79 15.17
CA SER A 58 0.88 -12.43 14.67
C SER A 58 1.64 -12.28 13.35
N VAL A 59 1.15 -11.36 12.53
CA VAL A 59 1.82 -10.85 11.32
C VAL A 59 1.75 -9.33 11.31
N TRP A 60 2.83 -8.70 10.88
CA TRP A 60 2.89 -7.25 10.74
C TRP A 60 3.75 -6.82 9.57
N LEU A 61 3.39 -5.67 9.00
CA LEU A 61 4.12 -5.01 7.93
C LEU A 61 4.89 -3.83 8.50
N THR A 62 6.20 -3.84 8.32
CA THR A 62 7.10 -2.77 8.76
C THR A 62 7.56 -1.94 7.57
N LEU A 63 7.41 -0.62 7.70
CA LEU A 63 8.08 0.37 6.86
C LEU A 63 9.30 0.91 7.63
N GLU A 64 10.49 0.61 7.13
CA GLU A 64 11.75 1.20 7.58
C GLU A 64 12.09 2.33 6.62
N ASN A 65 12.15 3.57 7.10
CA ASN A 65 12.51 4.69 6.22
C ASN A 65 14.02 4.70 5.92
N ASN A 66 14.45 5.57 5.00
CA ASN A 66 15.85 5.71 4.61
C ASN A 66 16.81 6.16 5.74
N LYS A 67 16.28 6.54 6.91
CA LYS A 67 17.06 6.83 8.13
C LYS A 67 17.06 5.67 9.13
N GLY A 68 16.50 4.52 8.76
CA GLY A 68 16.37 3.34 9.62
C GLY A 68 15.25 3.42 10.65
N LEU A 69 14.39 4.45 10.62
CA LEU A 69 13.24 4.52 11.52
C LEU A 69 12.17 3.53 11.07
N LYS A 70 11.78 2.64 11.99
CA LYS A 70 10.81 1.57 11.74
C LYS A 70 9.43 1.96 12.22
N LYS A 71 8.41 1.72 11.39
CA LYS A 71 7.00 1.88 11.75
C LYS A 71 6.23 0.65 11.30
N ILE A 72 5.48 0.04 12.22
CA ILE A 72 4.45 -0.95 11.88
C ILE A 72 3.28 -0.19 11.25
N ILE A 73 2.98 -0.49 9.99
CA ILE A 73 1.91 0.16 9.21
C ILE A 73 0.68 -0.74 9.05
N TYR A 74 0.82 -2.03 9.34
CA TYR A 74 -0.26 -3.00 9.43
C TYR A 74 0.12 -4.07 10.44
N SER A 75 -0.85 -4.56 11.21
CA SER A 75 -0.67 -5.70 12.12
C SER A 75 -1.98 -6.47 12.28
N MET A 76 -1.87 -7.78 12.41
CA MET A 76 -2.96 -8.69 12.71
C MET A 76 -2.44 -9.74 13.70
N THR A 77 -3.24 -10.05 14.71
CA THR A 77 -2.83 -10.89 15.85
C THR A 77 -3.96 -11.84 16.26
N GLY A 78 -3.62 -12.92 16.96
CA GLY A 78 -4.55 -13.82 17.61
C GLY A 78 -5.31 -14.73 16.64
N GLU A 79 -6.54 -15.08 17.01
CA GLU A 79 -7.38 -16.04 16.28
C GLU A 79 -7.62 -15.64 14.82
N MET A 80 -7.86 -14.36 14.56
CA MET A 80 -8.03 -13.86 13.19
C MET A 80 -6.82 -14.11 12.29
N PHE A 81 -5.59 -14.01 12.84
CA PHE A 81 -4.40 -14.39 12.07
C PHE A 81 -4.37 -15.89 11.81
N ARG A 82 -4.66 -16.71 12.83
CA ARG A 82 -4.65 -18.18 12.74
C ARG A 82 -5.69 -18.72 11.74
N GLU A 83 -6.88 -18.13 11.69
CA GLU A 83 -7.93 -18.48 10.73
C GLU A 83 -7.55 -18.12 9.29
N LEU A 84 -6.93 -16.95 9.10
CA LEU A 84 -6.55 -16.46 7.78
C LEU A 84 -5.19 -16.97 7.31
N TYR A 85 -4.42 -17.61 8.18
CA TYR A 85 -3.07 -18.11 7.93
C TYR A 85 -3.02 -18.99 6.66
N GLY A 86 -4.02 -19.86 6.48
CA GLY A 86 -4.16 -20.72 5.30
C GLY A 86 -4.65 -20.02 4.01
N ILE A 87 -5.08 -18.75 4.09
CA ILE A 87 -5.55 -17.93 2.95
C ILE A 87 -4.68 -16.66 2.86
N ASN A 88 -3.38 -16.91 2.83
CA ASN A 88 -2.28 -15.97 2.92
C ASN A 88 -2.30 -14.82 1.87
N TYR A 89 -2.90 -15.02 0.69
CA TYR A 89 -3.06 -13.99 -0.35
C TYR A 89 -4.09 -12.92 -0.01
N ARG A 90 -4.77 -12.99 1.15
CA ARG A 90 -5.75 -11.99 1.60
C ARG A 90 -5.29 -11.19 2.81
N ILE A 91 -4.17 -11.57 3.40
CA ILE A 91 -3.70 -10.94 4.62
C ILE A 91 -2.94 -9.65 4.28
N GLY A 92 -3.34 -8.58 4.96
CA GLY A 92 -2.57 -7.37 5.07
C GLY A 92 -2.59 -6.43 3.88
N TYR A 93 -1.62 -5.52 3.93
CA TYR A 93 -1.39 -4.48 2.95
C TYR A 93 -0.51 -5.03 1.83
N GLN A 94 -1.09 -5.19 0.66
CA GLN A 94 -0.38 -5.60 -0.54
C GLN A 94 0.05 -4.36 -1.30
N LEU A 95 1.36 -4.18 -1.49
CA LEU A 95 1.87 -3.01 -2.19
C LEU A 95 1.35 -3.03 -3.63
N ALA A 96 0.44 -2.11 -3.95
CA ALA A 96 -0.12 -1.96 -5.29
C ALA A 96 0.75 -1.00 -6.11
N LYS A 97 1.20 0.11 -5.50
CA LYS A 97 2.03 1.09 -6.18
C LYS A 97 2.88 1.95 -5.25
N GLU A 98 4.09 2.25 -5.71
CA GLU A 98 4.94 3.28 -5.14
C GLU A 98 4.80 4.60 -5.91
N TYR A 99 4.51 5.69 -5.20
CA TYR A 99 4.56 7.08 -5.67
C TYR A 99 5.76 7.78 -5.03
N ASN A 100 6.12 9.00 -5.43
CA ASN A 100 7.31 9.67 -4.87
C ASN A 100 7.24 9.79 -3.34
N LYS A 101 6.10 10.27 -2.82
CA LYS A 101 5.89 10.53 -1.38
C LYS A 101 5.05 9.45 -0.67
N TYR A 102 4.33 8.62 -1.42
CA TYR A 102 3.30 7.75 -0.88
C TYR A 102 3.43 6.30 -1.36
N LEU A 103 2.84 5.40 -0.60
CA LEU A 103 2.64 4.00 -0.96
C LEU A 103 1.15 3.73 -1.01
N LEU A 104 0.69 3.13 -2.09
CA LEU A 104 -0.68 2.67 -2.25
C LEU A 104 -0.72 1.16 -1.97
N PHE A 105 -1.54 0.77 -1.01
CA PHE A 105 -1.76 -0.61 -0.63
C PHE A 105 -3.18 -1.05 -0.98
N ARG A 106 -3.30 -2.25 -1.52
CA ARG A 106 -4.56 -3.00 -1.62
C ARG A 106 -4.74 -3.79 -0.33
N THR A 107 -5.96 -3.83 0.21
CA THR A 107 -6.27 -4.53 1.48
C THR A 107 -7.73 -4.97 1.54
N GLY A 108 -8.03 -5.97 2.37
CA GLY A 108 -9.42 -6.37 2.68
C GLY A 108 -10.18 -6.88 1.46
N CYS A 109 -9.57 -7.78 0.70
CA CYS A 109 -10.13 -8.34 -0.53
C CYS A 109 -10.80 -9.71 -0.26
N PRO A 110 -12.12 -9.78 -0.08
CA PRO A 110 -12.81 -11.06 0.02
C PRO A 110 -12.83 -11.79 -1.33
N ALA A 111 -13.12 -13.10 -1.32
CA ALA A 111 -13.07 -13.98 -2.50
C ALA A 111 -13.79 -13.41 -3.73
N ASN A 112 -14.99 -12.87 -3.49
CA ASN A 112 -15.93 -12.42 -4.50
C ASN A 112 -16.40 -11.01 -4.16
N GLY A 113 -15.48 -10.16 -3.71
CA GLY A 113 -15.88 -8.82 -3.29
C GLY A 113 -14.72 -7.84 -3.29
N ARG A 114 -15.06 -6.69 -2.77
CA ARG A 114 -14.46 -5.41 -3.05
C ARG A 114 -13.18 -5.23 -2.26
N CYS A 115 -12.17 -4.64 -2.88
CA CYS A 115 -10.92 -4.30 -2.20
C CYS A 115 -10.92 -2.85 -1.75
N ASN A 116 -10.42 -2.64 -0.54
CA ASN A 116 -10.10 -1.30 -0.06
C ASN A 116 -8.67 -0.94 -0.44
N PHE A 117 -8.42 0.36 -0.52
CA PHE A 117 -7.10 0.89 -0.81
C PHE A 117 -6.68 1.89 0.24
N VAL A 118 -5.42 1.80 0.67
CA VAL A 118 -4.88 2.66 1.73
C VAL A 118 -3.63 3.36 1.21
N VAL A 119 -3.57 4.67 1.44
CA VAL A 119 -2.40 5.49 1.11
C VAL A 119 -1.61 5.76 2.38
N ILE A 120 -0.36 5.31 2.40
CA ILE A 120 0.59 5.50 3.49
C ILE A 120 1.65 6.51 3.07
N ASN A 121 2.00 7.43 3.96
CA ASN A 121 3.13 8.33 3.76
C ASN A 121 4.45 7.56 3.91
N LYS A 122 5.29 7.58 2.87
CA LYS A 122 6.54 6.79 2.80
C LYS A 122 7.60 7.23 3.81
N LEU A 123 7.56 8.48 4.28
CA LEU A 123 8.53 9.03 5.21
C LEU A 123 8.26 8.62 6.66
N ASN A 124 7.00 8.61 7.08
CA ASN A 124 6.61 8.43 8.49
C ASN A 124 5.65 7.27 8.76
N GLY A 125 5.21 6.54 7.73
CA GLY A 125 4.32 5.40 7.86
C GLY A 125 2.90 5.74 8.31
N LYS A 126 2.49 7.01 8.35
CA LYS A 126 1.12 7.39 8.70
C LYS A 126 0.17 7.08 7.56
N LYS A 127 -1.00 6.53 7.89
CA LYS A 127 -2.15 6.48 6.98
C LYS A 127 -2.63 7.90 6.69
N VAL A 128 -2.73 8.23 5.40
CA VAL A 128 -3.10 9.56 4.91
C VAL A 128 -4.48 9.55 4.29
N LEU A 129 -4.83 8.44 3.62
CA LEU A 129 -6.11 8.29 2.96
C LEU A 129 -6.54 6.84 2.99
N GLU A 130 -7.82 6.63 3.17
CA GLU A 130 -8.49 5.39 2.87
C GLU A 130 -9.41 5.66 1.68
N LEU A 131 -9.23 4.85 0.64
CA LEU A 131 -9.99 4.87 -0.58
C LEU A 131 -10.84 3.59 -0.57
N GLY A 132 -12.07 3.73 -1.02
CA GLY A 132 -12.83 2.56 -1.45
C GLY A 132 -12.19 1.97 -2.72
N GLU A 133 -13.00 1.28 -3.49
CA GLU A 133 -12.53 0.67 -4.72
C GLU A 133 -12.06 1.68 -5.77
N LEU A 134 -10.98 1.31 -6.45
CA LEU A 134 -10.42 2.09 -7.55
C LEU A 134 -11.05 1.64 -8.87
N ILE A 135 -11.11 2.56 -9.81
CA ILE A 135 -11.78 2.39 -11.11
C ILE A 135 -10.90 1.64 -12.13
N TYR A 136 -9.63 1.39 -11.82
CA TYR A 136 -8.75 0.66 -12.73
C TYR A 136 -7.77 -0.25 -12.00
N ASP A 137 -7.37 -1.30 -12.71
CA ASP A 137 -6.42 -2.27 -12.20
C ASP A 137 -4.98 -1.73 -12.17
N HIS A 138 -4.53 -1.45 -10.95
CA HIS A 138 -3.18 -1.01 -10.64
C HIS A 138 -2.14 -2.15 -10.60
N SER A 139 -2.56 -3.41 -10.75
CA SER A 139 -1.65 -4.56 -10.86
C SER A 139 -0.97 -4.65 -12.23
N THR A 140 -1.44 -3.88 -13.22
CA THR A 140 -0.80 -3.77 -14.52
C THR A 140 0.45 -2.88 -14.46
N ASN A 141 1.48 -3.17 -15.27
CA ASN A 141 2.68 -2.34 -15.43
C ASN A 141 2.39 -0.95 -16.06
N LYS A 142 1.13 -0.51 -16.16
CA LYS A 142 0.77 0.81 -16.71
C LYS A 142 0.96 1.88 -15.64
N PHE A 143 1.94 2.76 -15.86
CA PHE A 143 2.29 3.80 -14.90
C PHE A 143 1.48 5.09 -15.12
N TYR A 144 0.50 5.35 -14.25
CA TYR A 144 -0.13 6.67 -14.13
C TYR A 144 0.24 7.39 -12.82
N PRO A 145 0.47 8.72 -12.82
CA PRO A 145 0.83 9.47 -11.62
C PRO A 145 -0.37 9.79 -10.69
N PHE A 146 -1.52 9.13 -10.91
CA PHE A 146 -2.76 9.37 -10.20
C PHE A 146 -3.55 8.07 -9.96
N VAL A 147 -4.45 8.10 -8.98
CA VAL A 147 -5.51 7.10 -8.80
C VAL A 147 -6.84 7.63 -9.34
N ILE A 148 -7.74 6.73 -9.72
CA ILE A 148 -9.11 7.08 -10.12
C ILE A 148 -10.08 6.28 -9.24
N TYR A 149 -11.06 6.96 -8.66
CA TYR A 149 -12.10 6.34 -7.82
C TYR A 149 -13.41 7.14 -7.91
N PHE A 150 -14.53 6.57 -7.48
CA PHE A 150 -15.79 7.29 -7.43
C PHE A 150 -15.81 8.29 -6.26
N ALA A 151 -16.31 9.51 -6.50
CA ALA A 151 -16.39 10.54 -5.46
C ALA A 151 -17.36 10.15 -4.34
N ASN A 152 -18.46 9.49 -4.72
CA ASN A 152 -19.41 8.86 -3.82
C ASN A 152 -19.68 7.46 -4.35
N HIS A 153 -19.48 6.47 -3.48
CA HIS A 153 -19.69 5.08 -3.81
C HIS A 153 -21.17 4.77 -4.10
N ASP A 154 -22.09 5.28 -3.28
CA ASP A 154 -23.53 4.94 -3.36
C ASP A 154 -24.23 5.67 -4.51
N ASN A 155 -23.60 6.72 -5.03
CA ASN A 155 -24.07 7.45 -6.18
C ASN A 155 -22.90 7.82 -7.12
N PRO A 156 -22.42 6.85 -7.92
CA PRO A 156 -21.20 6.96 -8.72
C PRO A 156 -21.38 7.83 -9.99
N ARG A 157 -21.93 9.03 -9.85
CA ARG A 157 -22.10 10.02 -10.93
C ARG A 157 -20.85 10.84 -11.19
N GLN A 158 -19.87 10.75 -10.29
CA GLN A 158 -18.65 11.53 -10.35
C GLN A 158 -17.45 10.62 -10.07
N ILE A 159 -16.39 10.83 -10.85
CA ILE A 159 -15.09 10.23 -10.61
C ILE A 159 -14.11 11.29 -10.15
N VAL A 160 -13.13 10.87 -9.36
CA VAL A 160 -12.03 11.69 -8.89
C VAL A 160 -10.75 11.16 -9.50
N ILE A 161 -10.02 12.03 -10.20
CA ILE A 161 -8.62 11.81 -10.57
C ILE A 161 -7.77 12.47 -9.48
N HIS A 162 -7.06 11.68 -8.70
CA HIS A 162 -6.26 12.18 -7.58
C HIS A 162 -4.77 11.90 -7.81
N TYR A 163 -4.01 12.98 -8.02
CA TYR A 163 -2.56 12.95 -8.10
C TYR A 163 -1.98 13.00 -6.69
N LEU A 164 -1.61 11.84 -6.15
CA LEU A 164 -1.22 11.70 -4.75
C LEU A 164 -0.02 12.60 -4.41
N ASP A 165 1.02 12.65 -5.25
CA ASP A 165 2.26 13.38 -4.95
C ASP A 165 2.14 14.91 -4.83
N THR A 166 1.14 15.51 -5.48
CA THR A 166 0.83 16.95 -5.34
C THR A 166 -0.49 17.21 -4.64
N ALA A 167 -1.17 16.17 -4.17
CA ALA A 167 -2.53 16.23 -3.61
C ALA A 167 -3.59 16.90 -4.53
N LYS A 168 -3.32 17.02 -5.85
CA LYS A 168 -4.26 17.65 -6.79
C LYS A 168 -5.39 16.67 -7.10
N LYS A 169 -6.63 17.14 -6.98
CA LYS A 169 -7.84 16.37 -7.28
C LYS A 169 -8.63 17.06 -8.38
N TYR A 170 -9.12 16.27 -9.32
CA TYR A 170 -10.03 16.73 -10.36
C TYR A 170 -11.27 15.84 -10.34
N VAL A 171 -12.44 16.47 -10.29
CA VAL A 171 -13.72 15.77 -10.23
C VAL A 171 -14.42 15.94 -11.57
N PHE A 172 -14.88 14.83 -12.16
CA PHE A 172 -15.57 14.83 -13.45
C PHE A 172 -16.90 14.11 -13.33
N SER A 173 -17.93 14.66 -13.97
CA SER A 173 -19.21 13.96 -14.10
C SER A 173 -19.07 12.82 -15.11
N VAL A 174 -19.59 11.66 -14.74
CA VAL A 174 -19.74 10.48 -15.59
C VAL A 174 -21.21 10.09 -15.76
N SER A 175 -22.14 11.02 -15.48
CA SER A 175 -23.59 10.80 -15.52
C SER A 175 -24.14 10.28 -16.87
N SER A 176 -23.38 10.41 -17.96
CA SER A 176 -23.72 9.85 -19.27
C SER A 176 -23.53 8.33 -19.37
N ILE A 177 -22.88 7.70 -18.39
CA ILE A 177 -22.63 6.25 -18.30
C ILE A 177 -23.43 5.68 -17.13
N SER A 178 -24.18 4.61 -17.38
CA SER A 178 -24.82 3.84 -16.31
C SER A 178 -23.74 3.06 -15.58
N ILE A 179 -23.66 3.21 -14.26
CA ILE A 179 -22.73 2.45 -13.41
C ILE A 179 -23.53 1.34 -12.73
N GLU A 180 -23.18 0.08 -13.00
CA GLU A 180 -24.01 -1.07 -12.65
C GLU A 180 -23.22 -2.20 -11.98
N GLY A 181 -21.88 -2.18 -12.10
CA GLY A 181 -21.02 -3.20 -11.57
C GLY A 181 -20.85 -3.10 -10.06
N ASN A 182 -20.80 -4.26 -9.42
CA ASN A 182 -20.38 -4.37 -8.03
C ASN A 182 -18.87 -4.11 -7.88
N PHE A 183 -18.09 -3.98 -8.95
CA PHE A 183 -16.64 -3.83 -8.89
C PHE A 183 -16.21 -2.68 -9.81
N PRO A 184 -15.85 -1.51 -9.27
CA PRO A 184 -15.39 -0.36 -10.05
C PRO A 184 -14.21 -0.66 -10.98
N GLU A 185 -13.35 -1.63 -10.64
CA GLU A 185 -12.21 -2.04 -11.48
C GLU A 185 -12.62 -2.72 -12.79
N TYR A 186 -13.82 -3.32 -12.85
CA TYR A 186 -14.39 -3.94 -14.06
C TYR A 186 -15.51 -3.11 -14.69
N GLU A 187 -15.76 -1.92 -14.15
CA GLU A 187 -16.86 -1.07 -14.61
C GLU A 187 -16.64 -0.54 -16.03
N PHE A 188 -15.36 -0.38 -16.42
CA PHE A 188 -14.95 0.13 -17.72
C PHE A 188 -14.18 -0.95 -18.48
N ASP A 189 -14.59 -1.20 -19.73
CA ASP A 189 -13.91 -2.14 -20.63
C ASP A 189 -12.49 -1.67 -20.97
N GLU A 190 -12.26 -0.36 -20.96
CA GLU A 190 -10.95 0.23 -21.19
C GLU A 190 -10.73 1.45 -20.29
N VAL A 191 -9.59 1.44 -19.59
CA VAL A 191 -8.99 2.61 -18.96
C VAL A 191 -7.61 2.84 -19.58
N SER A 192 -7.46 3.90 -20.38
CA SER A 192 -6.19 4.22 -21.03
C SER A 192 -5.89 5.71 -21.03
N VAL A 193 -4.60 6.06 -21.09
CA VAL A 193 -4.16 7.44 -21.28
C VAL A 193 -3.54 7.57 -22.68
N LYS A 194 -4.07 8.47 -23.50
CA LYS A 194 -3.56 8.77 -24.84
C LYS A 194 -3.61 10.28 -25.09
N ASN A 195 -2.52 10.87 -25.59
CA ASN A 195 -2.44 12.30 -25.94
C ASN A 195 -2.93 13.23 -24.81
N ASN A 196 -2.51 12.97 -23.57
CA ASN A 196 -2.93 13.72 -22.37
C ASN A 196 -4.44 13.65 -22.10
N ARG A 197 -5.08 12.57 -22.52
CA ARG A 197 -6.49 12.32 -22.23
C ARG A 197 -6.63 10.97 -21.53
N LEU A 198 -7.31 10.97 -20.40
CA LEU A 198 -7.84 9.75 -19.82
C LEU A 198 -9.08 9.33 -20.62
N ILE A 199 -9.02 8.13 -21.17
CA ILE A 199 -10.09 7.50 -21.92
C ILE A 199 -10.69 6.40 -21.05
N LEU A 200 -11.98 6.56 -20.76
CA LEU A 200 -12.81 5.55 -20.11
C LEU A 200 -13.84 5.06 -21.11
N ARG A 201 -13.80 3.77 -21.45
CA ARG A 201 -14.79 3.14 -22.33
C ARG A 201 -15.67 2.20 -21.53
N LYS A 202 -16.98 2.32 -21.72
CA LYS A 202 -17.97 1.33 -21.29
C LYS A 202 -18.96 1.09 -22.41
N ASN A 203 -19.08 -0.15 -22.88
CA ASN A 203 -19.80 -0.53 -24.08
C ASN A 203 -19.39 0.36 -25.27
N LYS A 204 -20.37 0.97 -25.95
CA LYS A 204 -20.16 1.91 -27.06
C LYS A 204 -19.91 3.36 -26.61
N LYS A 205 -19.93 3.65 -25.32
CA LYS A 205 -19.75 5.01 -24.78
C LYS A 205 -18.30 5.26 -24.40
N VAL A 206 -17.82 6.47 -24.69
CA VAL A 206 -16.47 6.91 -24.38
C VAL A 206 -16.53 8.24 -23.62
N ILE A 207 -15.85 8.30 -22.49
CA ILE A 207 -15.55 9.55 -21.79
C ILE A 207 -14.07 9.84 -21.99
N ALA A 208 -13.76 11.05 -22.46
CA ALA A 208 -12.40 11.48 -22.75
C ALA A 208 -12.08 12.76 -21.98
N ILE A 209 -11.34 12.62 -20.89
CA ILE A 209 -11.02 13.68 -19.93
C ILE A 209 -9.63 14.22 -20.23
N ASN A 210 -9.51 15.53 -20.43
CA ASN A 210 -8.20 16.16 -20.54
C ASN A 210 -7.50 16.10 -19.19
N ILE A 211 -6.36 15.39 -19.14
CA ILE A 211 -5.49 15.35 -17.99
C ILE A 211 -4.28 16.24 -18.28
N LEU A 212 -3.97 17.18 -17.38
CA LEU A 212 -2.84 18.07 -17.59
C LEU A 212 -1.54 17.26 -17.68
N LYS A 213 -0.68 17.64 -18.63
CA LYS A 213 0.68 17.09 -18.75
C LYS A 213 1.40 17.32 -17.42
N TYR A 214 1.63 16.25 -16.67
CA TYR A 214 2.58 16.25 -15.57
C TYR A 214 3.97 16.38 -16.18
N HIS A 215 4.45 17.60 -16.33
CA HIS A 215 5.88 17.83 -16.46
C HIS A 215 6.46 17.71 -15.05
N SER A 216 7.27 16.66 -14.89
CA SER A 216 8.24 16.44 -13.81
C SER A 216 9.09 17.68 -13.56
#